data_AF-X0RFZ7-F1
#
_entry.id   AF-X0RFZ7-F1
#
_cell.length_a   1.000
_cell.length_b   1.000
_cell.length_c   1.000
_cell.angle_alpha   90.00
_cell.angle_beta   90.00
_cell.angle_gamma   90.00
#
_symmetry.space_group_name_H-M   'P 1'
#
loop_
_entity.id
_entity.type
_entity.pdbx_description
1 polymer ?
#
loop_
_entity_poly.entity_id
_entity_poly.type
_entity_poly.pdbx_seq_one_letter_code
_entity_poly.pdbx_strand_id
1 'polypeptide(L)'
;MVQQRDGNYLKPRLQGVPVFTILGGYDPVAQKGIIYPEARGNWGNVFELPTPNNSLESASCWLSVTYSNNTINDIALAPNRMTSNANKFHVNLAIADNPKKVDLYCKKVNEAQVQLSTIDIRQYSDAIKPAVTFGKEQAIRH
;
A
#
# COMPACT_ATOMS: atom_id res chain seq x y z
N MET A 1 -6.59 2.94 9.36
CA MET A 1 -7.93 2.38 9.12
C MET A 1 -8.39 2.87 7.76
N VAL A 2 -8.71 1.99 6.83
CA VAL A 2 -9.22 2.38 5.50
C VAL A 2 -10.75 2.28 5.58
N GLN A 3 -11.42 3.42 5.43
CA GLN A 3 -12.87 3.54 5.56
C GLN A 3 -13.51 3.37 4.18
N GLN A 4 -14.47 2.44 4.06
CA GLN A 4 -15.32 2.31 2.87
C GLN A 4 -16.36 3.45 2.84
N ARG A 5 -16.94 3.72 1.66
CA ARG A 5 -17.98 4.74 1.46
C ARG A 5 -19.22 4.52 2.36
N ASP A 6 -19.40 3.30 2.83
CA ASP A 6 -20.54 2.75 3.55
C ASP A 6 -20.40 2.90 5.07
N GLY A 7 -19.30 3.46 5.55
CA GLY A 7 -19.00 3.59 6.98
C GLY A 7 -18.39 2.35 7.64
N ASN A 8 -18.35 1.21 6.94
CA ASN A 8 -17.67 0.00 7.42
C ASN A 8 -16.15 0.08 7.24
N TYR A 9 -15.42 -0.37 8.27
CA TYR A 9 -13.98 -0.54 8.21
C TYR A 9 -13.64 -1.80 7.44
N LEU A 10 -12.68 -1.73 6.52
CA LEU A 10 -12.15 -2.93 5.88
C LEU A 10 -11.57 -3.85 6.96
N LYS A 11 -12.05 -5.10 7.02
CA LYS A 11 -11.44 -6.13 7.84
C LYS A 11 -10.04 -6.42 7.27
N PRO A 12 -8.97 -6.42 8.09
CA PRO A 12 -7.66 -6.82 7.60
C PRO A 12 -7.68 -8.27 7.13
N ARG A 13 -7.06 -8.52 5.96
CA ARG A 13 -6.78 -9.87 5.45
C ARG A 13 -5.76 -10.58 6.34
N LEU A 14 -4.72 -9.86 6.78
CA LEU A 14 -3.72 -10.34 7.74
C LEU A 14 -3.59 -9.36 8.90
N GLN A 15 -3.37 -9.88 10.10
CA GLN A 15 -3.23 -9.10 11.33
C GLN A 15 -1.94 -9.44 12.06
N GLY A 16 -1.24 -8.42 12.55
CA GLY A 16 -0.02 -8.59 13.35
C GLY A 16 1.12 -9.32 12.64
N VAL A 17 1.21 -9.19 11.32
CA VAL A 17 2.25 -9.81 10.51
C VAL A 17 3.39 -8.83 10.22
N PRO A 18 4.60 -9.32 9.89
CA PRO A 18 5.63 -8.51 9.27
C PRO A 18 5.17 -7.84 7.96
N VAL A 19 5.44 -6.53 7.85
CA VAL A 19 5.03 -5.72 6.69
C VAL A 19 6.15 -4.85 6.15
N PHE A 20 6.11 -4.62 4.85
CA PHE A 20 6.67 -3.42 4.23
C PHE A 20 5.57 -2.37 4.16
N THR A 21 5.81 -1.21 4.76
CA THR A 21 4.92 -0.06 4.66
C THR A 21 5.45 0.85 3.55
N ILE A 22 4.69 0.91 2.45
CA ILE A 22 4.97 1.78 1.33
C ILE A 22 4.35 3.15 1.61
N LEU A 23 5.18 4.19 1.60
CA LEU A 23 4.79 5.55 1.93
C LEU A 23 5.10 6.48 0.76
N GLY A 24 4.26 7.48 0.54
CA GLY A 24 4.54 8.47 -0.49
C GLY A 24 3.47 9.53 -0.62
N GLY A 25 3.64 10.34 -1.65
CA GLY A 25 2.71 11.39 -2.02
C GLY A 25 2.64 11.56 -3.52
N TYR A 26 1.50 12.05 -4.00
CA TYR A 26 1.25 12.26 -5.41
C TYR A 26 0.24 13.38 -5.63
N ASP A 27 0.38 14.07 -6.75
CA ASP A 27 -0.53 15.09 -7.21
C ASP A 27 -1.18 14.61 -8.53
N PRO A 28 -2.45 14.19 -8.51
CA PRO A 28 -3.13 13.70 -9.71
C PRO A 28 -3.35 14.80 -10.77
N VAL A 29 -3.31 16.08 -10.40
CA VAL A 29 -3.51 17.18 -11.33
C VAL A 29 -2.20 17.51 -12.03
N ALA A 30 -1.12 17.68 -11.26
CA ALA A 30 0.21 17.99 -11.78
C ALA A 30 0.93 16.77 -12.36
N GLN A 31 0.41 15.55 -12.17
CA GLN A 31 1.03 14.28 -12.59
C GLN A 31 2.47 14.18 -12.07
N LYS A 32 2.63 14.38 -10.76
CA LYS A 32 3.91 14.25 -10.05
C LYS A 32 3.72 13.39 -8.81
N GLY A 33 4.73 12.62 -8.45
CA GLY A 33 4.66 11.79 -7.25
C GLY A 33 6.02 11.27 -6.83
N ILE A 34 6.07 10.75 -5.62
CA ILE A 34 7.26 10.13 -5.04
C ILE A 34 6.83 8.98 -4.14
N ILE A 35 7.56 7.87 -4.23
CA ILE A 35 7.51 6.78 -3.25
C ILE A 35 8.79 6.87 -2.41
N TYR A 36 8.66 6.89 -1.10
CA TYR A 36 9.80 6.76 -0.20
C TYR A 36 10.24 5.31 -0.11
N PRO A 37 11.52 5.03 0.19
CA PRO A 37 11.96 3.67 0.48
C PRO A 37 11.06 3.01 1.53
N GLU A 38 10.80 1.73 1.36
CA GLU A 38 9.85 1.01 2.21
C GLU A 38 10.30 1.02 3.68
N ALA A 39 9.33 1.26 4.57
CA ALA A 39 9.55 1.09 6.00
C ALA A 39 9.26 -0.36 6.38
N ARG A 40 10.21 -1.01 7.06
CA ARG A 40 10.09 -2.41 7.46
C ARG A 40 9.59 -2.51 8.91
N GLY A 41 8.47 -3.18 9.13
CA GLY A 41 7.86 -3.37 10.46
C GLY A 41 7.59 -4.85 10.76
N ASN A 42 7.76 -5.27 12.02
CA ASN A 42 7.50 -6.65 12.45
C ASN A 42 6.07 -6.90 12.92
N TRP A 43 5.25 -5.85 12.98
CA TRP A 43 3.85 -5.92 13.34
C TRP A 43 3.04 -4.92 12.53
N GLY A 44 2.12 -5.41 11.70
CA GLY A 44 1.24 -4.60 10.89
C GLY A 44 0.03 -5.39 10.39
N ASN A 45 -0.96 -4.64 9.94
CA ASN A 45 -2.18 -5.19 9.35
C ASN A 45 -2.15 -4.97 7.84
N VAL A 46 -2.54 -6.00 7.09
CA VAL A 46 -2.62 -5.97 5.62
C VAL A 46 -4.09 -6.07 5.24
N PHE A 47 -4.53 -5.23 4.31
CA PHE A 47 -5.91 -5.11 3.89
C PHE A 47 -6.06 -5.57 2.43
N GLU A 48 -7.25 -6.04 2.08
CA GLU A 48 -7.66 -6.13 0.68
C GLU A 48 -8.07 -4.73 0.23
N LEU A 49 -7.32 -4.18 -0.72
CA LEU A 49 -7.51 -2.82 -1.21
C LEU A 49 -8.19 -2.86 -2.58
N PRO A 50 -9.03 -1.87 -2.90
CA PRO A 50 -9.76 -1.84 -4.16
C PRO A 50 -8.79 -1.78 -5.35
N THR A 51 -9.19 -2.41 -6.46
CA THR A 51 -8.48 -2.31 -7.74
C THR A 51 -8.86 -1.00 -8.46
N PRO A 52 -7.94 -0.39 -9.23
CA PRO A 52 -8.23 0.86 -9.92
C PRO A 52 -9.22 0.68 -11.06
N ASN A 53 -10.03 1.72 -11.31
CA ASN A 53 -10.81 1.80 -12.54
C ASN A 53 -9.94 2.36 -13.67
N ASN A 54 -9.55 1.50 -14.60
CA ASN A 54 -8.68 1.88 -15.72
C ASN A 54 -9.44 2.27 -17.00
N SER A 55 -10.77 2.45 -16.94
CA SER A 55 -11.57 2.96 -18.07
C SER A 55 -10.99 4.24 -18.66
N LEU A 56 -10.96 4.36 -19.99
CA LEU A 56 -10.48 5.55 -20.71
C LEU A 56 -11.17 6.83 -20.24
N GLU A 57 -12.45 6.73 -19.90
CA GLU A 57 -13.32 7.85 -19.51
C GLU A 57 -13.15 8.27 -18.03
N SER A 58 -12.26 7.60 -17.29
CA SER A 58 -12.05 7.85 -15.86
C SER A 58 -10.60 8.21 -15.56
N ALA A 59 -10.42 9.26 -14.76
CA ALA A 59 -9.15 9.53 -14.11
C ALA A 59 -8.88 8.44 -13.05
N SER A 60 -7.62 8.04 -12.92
CA SER A 60 -7.21 6.98 -12.00
C SER A 60 -5.79 7.23 -11.51
N CYS A 61 -5.50 6.86 -10.27
CA CYS A 61 -4.14 6.74 -9.74
C CYS A 61 -4.05 5.41 -8.99
N TRP A 62 -2.90 4.76 -9.05
CA TRP A 62 -2.72 3.46 -8.41
C TRP A 62 -1.24 3.16 -8.10
N LEU A 63 -1.04 2.24 -7.17
CA LEU A 63 0.22 1.54 -7.01
C LEU A 63 0.14 0.21 -7.76
N SER A 64 1.16 -0.12 -8.53
CA SER A 64 1.35 -1.44 -9.13
C SER A 64 2.45 -2.16 -8.38
N VAL A 65 2.10 -3.27 -7.71
CA VAL A 65 3.03 -4.04 -6.87
C VAL A 65 3.41 -5.32 -7.61
N THR A 66 4.69 -5.48 -7.90
CA THR A 66 5.24 -6.69 -8.52
C THR A 66 5.82 -7.60 -7.45
N TYR A 67 5.40 -8.87 -7.45
CA TYR A 67 5.86 -9.90 -6.52
C TYR A 67 6.91 -10.83 -7.15
N SER A 68 7.57 -11.66 -6.33
CA SER A 68 8.65 -12.53 -6.82
C SER A 68 8.24 -13.58 -7.87
N ASN A 69 6.95 -13.93 -7.92
CA ASN A 69 6.38 -14.82 -8.93
C ASN A 69 5.95 -14.06 -10.20
N ASN A 70 6.35 -12.79 -10.35
CA ASN A 70 5.95 -11.86 -11.42
C ASN A 70 4.45 -11.55 -11.48
N THR A 71 3.67 -11.92 -10.46
CA THR A 71 2.29 -11.43 -10.35
C THR A 71 2.30 -9.94 -10.02
N ILE A 72 1.30 -9.25 -10.56
CA ILE A 72 1.10 -7.82 -10.36
C ILE A 72 -0.24 -7.63 -9.65
N ASN A 73 -0.24 -6.80 -8.61
CA ASN A 73 -1.46 -6.36 -7.94
C ASN A 73 -1.55 -4.83 -7.98
N ASP A 74 -2.64 -4.33 -8.54
CA ASP A 74 -2.91 -2.89 -8.64
C ASP A 74 -3.83 -2.44 -7.52
N ILE A 75 -3.39 -1.40 -6.79
CA ILE A 75 -4.06 -0.84 -5.63
C ILE A 75 -4.53 0.57 -5.96
N ALA A 76 -5.85 0.78 -5.99
CA ALA A 76 -6.44 2.07 -6.30
C ALA A 76 -6.07 3.13 -5.25
N LEU A 77 -5.73 4.31 -5.76
CA LEU A 77 -5.59 5.55 -5.02
C LEU A 77 -6.67 6.54 -5.47
N ALA A 78 -6.88 7.60 -4.70
CA ALA A 78 -7.85 8.63 -5.07
C ALA A 78 -7.42 9.35 -6.37
N PRO A 79 -8.27 9.43 -7.40
CA PRO A 79 -7.94 10.08 -8.68
C PRO A 79 -7.98 11.61 -8.60
N ASN A 80 -8.55 12.17 -7.53
CA ASN A 80 -8.68 13.60 -7.31
C ASN A 80 -7.88 14.01 -6.07
N ARG A 81 -7.46 15.29 -6.00
CA ARG A 81 -6.90 15.86 -4.77
C ARG A 81 -7.97 15.80 -3.67
N MET A 82 -7.60 15.30 -2.51
CA MET A 82 -8.54 15.14 -1.39
C MET A 82 -8.76 16.49 -0.69
N THR A 83 -7.73 17.04 -0.02
CA THR A 83 -7.87 18.25 0.82
C THR A 83 -6.72 19.25 0.70
N SER A 84 -5.65 18.91 -0.04
CA SER A 84 -4.44 19.73 -0.15
C SER A 84 -3.90 19.74 -1.59
N ASN A 85 -2.72 20.33 -1.79
CA ASN A 85 -2.00 20.36 -3.07
C ASN A 85 -1.55 18.98 -3.58
N ALA A 86 -1.44 17.99 -2.69
CA ALA A 86 -1.12 16.60 -3.02
C ALA A 86 -1.79 15.63 -2.06
N ASN A 87 -1.99 14.40 -2.53
CA ASN A 87 -2.45 13.27 -1.74
C ASN A 87 -1.27 12.53 -1.11
N LYS A 88 -1.52 11.87 0.02
CA LYS A 88 -0.58 10.98 0.70
C LYS A 88 -1.15 9.56 0.68
N PHE A 89 -0.27 8.56 0.64
CA PHE A 89 -0.67 7.16 0.82
C PHE A 89 0.26 6.45 1.77
N HIS A 90 -0.28 5.44 2.43
CA HIS A 90 0.47 4.48 3.23
C HIS A 90 -0.17 3.09 3.06
N VAL A 91 0.57 2.13 2.52
CA VAL A 91 0.07 0.78 2.21
C VAL A 91 0.97 -0.25 2.84
N ASN A 92 0.38 -1.17 3.60
CA ASN A 92 1.10 -2.31 4.16
C ASN A 92 1.02 -3.50 3.20
N LEU A 93 2.19 -4.00 2.80
CA LEU A 93 2.36 -5.24 2.05
C LEU A 93 2.95 -6.30 2.99
N ALA A 94 2.44 -7.52 2.98
CA ALA A 94 3.02 -8.59 3.80
C ALA A 94 4.42 -8.93 3.28
N ILE A 95 5.42 -9.04 4.16
CA ILE A 95 6.76 -9.48 3.77
C ILE A 95 6.72 -10.91 3.20
N ALA A 96 5.83 -11.75 3.76
CA ALA A 96 5.65 -13.14 3.32
C ALA A 96 5.15 -13.26 1.87
N ASP A 97 4.43 -12.24 1.37
CA ASP A 97 3.98 -12.20 -0.04
C ASP A 97 5.17 -11.89 -0.99
N ASN A 98 6.33 -11.53 -0.44
CA ASN A 98 7.59 -11.29 -1.15
C ASN A 98 7.50 -10.22 -2.27
N PRO A 99 6.98 -9.01 -1.97
CA PRO A 99 6.92 -7.93 -2.95
C PRO A 99 8.34 -7.46 -3.32
N LYS A 100 8.54 -7.10 -4.59
CA LYS A 100 9.85 -6.77 -5.17
C LYS A 100 9.94 -5.35 -5.69
N LYS A 101 8.86 -4.82 -6.23
CA LYS A 101 8.85 -3.50 -6.85
C LYS A 101 7.50 -2.84 -6.65
N VAL A 102 7.51 -1.52 -6.52
CA VAL A 102 6.30 -0.70 -6.51
C VAL A 102 6.45 0.45 -7.50
N ASP A 103 5.52 0.51 -8.45
CA ASP A 103 5.37 1.60 -9.39
C ASP A 103 4.15 2.45 -9.00
N LEU A 104 4.27 3.77 -9.09
CA LEU A 104 3.16 4.71 -8.89
C LEU A 104 2.74 5.28 -10.24
N TYR A 105 1.47 5.12 -10.57
CA TYR A 105 0.88 5.62 -11.81
C TYR A 105 -0.28 6.58 -11.53
N CYS A 106 -0.47 7.51 -12.46
CA CYS A 106 -1.70 8.26 -12.61
C CYS A 106 -2.08 8.39 -14.08
N LYS A 107 -3.36 8.63 -14.32
CA LYS A 107 -3.96 8.84 -15.64
C LYS A 107 -5.06 9.88 -15.53
N LYS A 108 -5.13 10.80 -16.49
CA LYS A 108 -6.27 11.71 -16.66
C LYS A 108 -7.32 11.10 -17.60
N VAL A 109 -8.53 11.65 -17.56
CA VAL A 109 -9.60 11.25 -18.48
C VAL A 109 -9.12 11.42 -19.92
N ASN A 110 -9.30 10.38 -20.76
CA ASN A 110 -8.91 10.36 -22.16
C ASN A 110 -7.40 10.56 -22.44
N GLU A 111 -6.55 10.37 -21.43
CA GLU A 111 -5.09 10.44 -21.58
C GLU A 111 -4.44 9.08 -21.30
N ALA A 112 -3.20 8.90 -21.78
CA ALA A 112 -2.39 7.73 -21.44
C ALA A 112 -1.93 7.79 -19.98
N GLN A 113 -1.62 6.62 -19.40
CA GLN A 113 -1.06 6.56 -18.05
C GLN A 113 0.37 7.11 -18.01
N VAL A 114 0.73 7.73 -16.90
CA VAL A 114 2.06 8.26 -16.62
C VAL A 114 2.62 7.58 -15.38
N GLN A 115 3.85 7.08 -15.49
CA GLN A 115 4.59 6.59 -14.32
C GLN A 115 5.18 7.79 -13.57
N LEU A 116 4.73 7.99 -12.34
CA LEU A 116 5.15 9.11 -11.52
C LEU A 116 6.41 8.79 -10.71
N SER A 117 6.54 7.54 -10.25
CA SER A 117 7.66 7.11 -9.41
C SER A 117 7.78 5.58 -9.41
N THR A 118 8.96 5.07 -9.05
CA THR A 118 9.27 3.64 -8.93
C THR A 118 10.26 3.43 -7.80
N ILE A 119 10.09 2.35 -7.05
CA ILE A 119 11.10 1.83 -6.14
C ILE A 119 11.22 0.31 -6.27
N ASP A 120 12.44 -0.18 -6.16
CA ASP A 120 12.70 -1.58 -5.84
C ASP A 120 12.71 -1.74 -4.32
N ILE A 121 11.97 -2.73 -3.83
CA ILE A 121 11.97 -3.07 -2.41
C ILE A 121 13.31 -3.73 -2.08
N ARG A 122 14.00 -3.22 -1.06
CA ARG A 122 15.32 -3.73 -0.70
C ARG A 122 15.26 -5.20 -0.32
N GLN A 123 16.31 -5.93 -0.68
CA GLN A 123 16.49 -7.29 -0.19
C GLN A 123 17.08 -7.24 1.23
N TYR A 124 16.42 -7.91 2.16
CA TYR A 124 16.87 -8.04 3.54
C TYR A 124 17.36 -9.47 3.74
N SER A 125 18.64 -9.65 4.10
CA SER A 125 19.21 -10.96 4.41
C SER A 125 18.65 -11.55 5.70
N ASP A 126 18.33 -10.68 6.67
CA ASP A 126 17.93 -11.10 8.00
C ASP A 126 16.41 -11.22 8.10
N ALA A 127 15.93 -12.38 8.55
CA ALA A 127 14.53 -12.54 8.93
C ALA A 127 14.16 -11.51 10.01
N ILE A 128 12.98 -10.90 9.90
CA ILE A 128 12.54 -9.95 10.91
C ILE A 128 12.24 -10.72 12.19
N LYS A 129 12.67 -10.20 13.34
CA LYS A 129 12.31 -10.80 14.63
C LYS A 129 10.80 -10.62 14.86
N PRO A 130 10.08 -11.68 15.30
CA PRO A 130 8.66 -11.57 15.64
C PRO A 130 8.42 -10.44 16.62
N ALA A 131 7.24 -9.81 16.53
CA ALA A 131 6.83 -8.84 17.52
C ALA A 131 6.66 -9.51 18.90
N VAL A 132 7.19 -8.88 19.94
CA VAL A 132 7.03 -9.39 21.32
C VAL A 132 5.57 -9.19 21.72
N THR A 133 4.87 -10.27 22.03
CA THR A 133 3.50 -10.22 22.57
C THR A 133 3.59 -10.28 24.09
N PHE A 134 3.55 -9.13 24.76
CA PHE A 134 3.36 -9.10 26.21
C PHE A 134 1.86 -9.28 26.52
N GLY A 135 1.50 -10.27 27.35
CA GLY A 135 0.12 -10.40 27.87
C GLY A 135 -0.59 -11.76 27.74
N LYS A 136 0.11 -12.89 27.54
CA LYS A 136 -0.52 -14.24 27.60
C LYS A 136 0.10 -15.19 28.63
N GLU A 137 0.67 -14.67 29.71
CA GLU A 137 0.97 -15.46 30.92
C GLU A 137 0.64 -14.64 32.16
N GLN A 138 -0.55 -14.90 32.71
CA GLN A 138 -0.85 -15.13 34.13
C GLN A 138 -2.36 -14.95 34.35
N ALA A 139 -3.12 -15.99 34.03
CA ALA A 139 -4.39 -16.20 34.72
C ALA A 139 -4.01 -16.63 36.15
N ILE A 140 -4.01 -15.68 37.09
CA ILE A 140 -3.97 -15.97 38.53
C ILE A 140 -5.22 -16.80 38.82
N ARG A 141 -5.04 -18.07 39.19
CA ARG A 141 -6.10 -18.88 39.79
C ARG A 141 -6.37 -18.29 41.19
N HIS A 142 -7.58 -17.80 41.40
CA HIS A 142 -8.17 -17.67 42.74
C HIS A 142 -8.80 -18.99 43.15
#